data_AF-A0A3P2A092-F1
#
_entry.id   AF-A0A3P2A092-F1
#
_cell.length_a   1.000
_cell.length_b   1.000
_cell.length_c   1.000
_cell.angle_alpha   90.00
_cell.angle_beta   90.00
_cell.angle_gamma   90.00
#
_symmetry.space_group_name_H-M   'P 1'
#
loop_
_entity.id
_entity.type
_entity.pdbx_description
1 polymer ?
#
loop_
_entity_poly.entity_id
_entity_poly.type
_entity_poly.pdbx_seq_one_letter_code
_entity_poly.pdbx_strand_id
1 'polypeptide(L)'
;MDEDARLLDAAAAKTQGRYHKFNANVGHNRFITQNLSVSGNLSGQWANKNLDSGEQISAGGADGVSGYRSNDVSADTGIMAQTELRYTFNPYFAISGFFDVARMRQQQKPYTTGKNTLSLYGGGIGAEVRAKGFYLQSKVALRGSDDGASDKKRALWWLKAGYTF
;
A
#
# COMPACT_ATOMS: atom_id res chain seq x y z
N MET A 1 14.02 -4.32 -33.52
CA MET A 1 13.71 -3.62 -32.25
C MET A 1 13.26 -4.57 -31.15
N ASP A 2 12.52 -5.66 -31.43
CA ASP A 2 12.03 -6.59 -30.39
C ASP A 2 13.00 -7.69 -29.94
N GLU A 3 14.08 -7.93 -30.69
CA GLU A 3 15.04 -9.00 -30.38
C GLU A 3 16.07 -8.56 -29.33
N ASP A 4 16.58 -7.33 -29.45
CA ASP A 4 17.49 -6.73 -28.45
C ASP A 4 16.79 -6.56 -27.10
N ALA A 5 15.51 -6.17 -27.09
CA ALA A 5 14.70 -6.07 -25.88
C ALA A 5 14.49 -7.44 -25.20
N ARG A 6 14.31 -8.51 -25.98
CA ARG A 6 14.18 -9.88 -25.46
C ARG A 6 15.50 -10.44 -24.94
N LEU A 7 16.62 -10.12 -25.59
CA LEU A 7 17.95 -10.53 -25.14
C LEU A 7 18.36 -9.79 -23.86
N LEU A 8 18.03 -8.50 -23.76
CA LEU A 8 18.23 -7.71 -22.54
C LEU A 8 17.33 -8.21 -21.39
N ASP A 9 16.06 -8.54 -21.64
CA ASP A 9 15.19 -9.13 -20.61
C ASP A 9 15.63 -10.54 -20.19
N ALA A 10 16.13 -11.36 -21.12
CA ALA A 10 16.69 -12.68 -20.82
C ALA A 10 17.97 -12.60 -19.98
N ALA A 11 18.75 -11.52 -20.13
CA ALA A 11 19.92 -11.20 -19.32
C ALA A 11 19.57 -10.41 -18.03
N ALA A 12 18.38 -9.84 -17.95
CA ALA A 12 17.88 -9.01 -16.84
C ALA A 12 16.50 -9.49 -16.35
N ALA A 13 15.44 -8.69 -16.44
CA ALA A 13 14.20 -8.81 -15.65
C ALA A 13 13.36 -10.09 -15.84
N LYS A 14 13.64 -10.92 -16.86
CA LYS A 14 12.93 -12.16 -17.25
C LYS A 14 11.41 -12.07 -17.09
N THR A 15 10.81 -10.92 -17.40
CA THR A 15 9.37 -10.69 -17.22
C THR A 15 8.56 -11.32 -18.36
N GLN A 16 9.19 -11.59 -19.51
CA GLN A 16 8.54 -12.17 -20.69
C GLN A 16 8.02 -13.61 -20.48
N GLY A 17 6.86 -13.92 -21.08
CA GLY A 17 6.21 -15.23 -21.01
C GLY A 17 5.15 -15.37 -19.90
N ARG A 18 4.61 -16.58 -19.73
CA ARG A 18 3.49 -16.83 -18.81
C ARG A 18 3.93 -16.74 -17.34
N TYR A 19 3.08 -16.17 -16.50
CA TYR A 19 3.25 -16.11 -15.05
C TYR A 19 1.99 -16.61 -14.33
N HIS A 20 2.14 -16.98 -13.06
CA HIS A 20 1.04 -17.21 -12.14
C HIS A 20 1.13 -16.19 -11.01
N LYS A 21 0.00 -15.52 -10.76
CA LYS A 21 -0.13 -14.50 -9.73
C LYS A 21 -1.35 -14.81 -8.87
N PHE A 22 -1.18 -14.73 -7.57
CA PHE A 22 -2.25 -14.88 -6.60
C PHE A 22 -2.36 -13.60 -5.78
N ASN A 23 -3.57 -13.08 -5.66
CA ASN A 23 -3.88 -11.92 -4.84
C ASN A 23 -4.87 -12.33 -3.77
N ALA A 24 -4.60 -11.90 -2.54
CA ALA A 24 -5.49 -12.11 -1.41
C ALA A 24 -5.75 -10.77 -0.72
N ASN A 25 -7.00 -10.54 -0.32
CA ASN A 25 -7.39 -9.42 0.51
C ASN A 25 -8.42 -9.88 1.54
N VAL A 26 -8.17 -9.57 2.81
CA VAL A 26 -9.04 -9.91 3.93
C VAL A 26 -9.18 -8.69 4.82
N GLY A 27 -10.38 -8.14 4.89
CA GLY A 27 -10.74 -7.03 5.75
C GLY A 27 -11.67 -7.47 6.88
N HIS A 28 -11.47 -6.90 8.06
CA HIS A 28 -12.38 -7.05 9.18
C HIS A 28 -12.60 -5.70 9.87
N ASN A 29 -13.84 -5.42 10.26
CA ASN A 29 -14.18 -4.27 11.08
C ASN A 29 -15.00 -4.72 12.29
N ARG A 30 -14.63 -4.24 13.46
CA ARG A 30 -15.23 -4.60 14.74
C ARG A 30 -15.57 -3.36 15.53
N PHE A 31 -16.84 -3.19 15.87
CA PHE A 31 -17.26 -2.21 16.87
C PHE A 31 -16.88 -2.70 18.27
N ILE A 32 -16.13 -1.88 18.99
CA ILE A 32 -15.80 -2.07 20.41
C ILE A 32 -16.93 -1.45 21.25
N THR A 33 -17.42 -0.29 20.82
CA THR A 33 -18.61 0.39 21.34
C THR A 33 -19.43 0.95 20.17
N GLN A 34 -20.52 1.66 20.44
CA GLN A 34 -21.30 2.33 19.40
C GLN A 34 -20.51 3.40 18.64
N ASN A 35 -19.51 4.02 19.29
CA ASN A 35 -18.73 5.12 18.73
C ASN A 35 -17.28 4.73 18.39
N LEU A 36 -16.78 3.62 18.92
CA LEU A 36 -15.41 3.16 18.73
C LEU A 36 -15.37 1.87 17.92
N SER A 37 -14.64 1.88 16.81
CA SER A 37 -14.42 0.71 15.96
C SER A 37 -12.95 0.51 15.66
N VAL A 38 -12.53 -0.73 15.54
CA VAL A 38 -11.22 -1.13 15.00
C VAL A 38 -11.42 -1.85 13.68
N SER A 39 -10.64 -1.47 12.68
CA SER A 39 -10.58 -2.17 11.40
C SER A 39 -9.17 -2.65 11.11
N GLY A 40 -9.08 -3.77 10.42
CA GLY A 40 -7.85 -4.35 9.95
C GLY A 40 -8.02 -4.82 8.50
N ASN A 41 -7.01 -4.60 7.69
CA ASN A 41 -6.95 -5.09 6.32
C ASN A 41 -5.61 -5.80 6.10
N LEU A 42 -5.65 -7.04 5.64
CA LEU A 42 -4.49 -7.81 5.22
C LEU A 42 -4.58 -8.03 3.72
N SER A 43 -3.59 -7.57 2.98
CA SER A 43 -3.48 -7.75 1.54
C SER A 43 -2.15 -8.39 1.18
N GLY A 44 -2.14 -9.18 0.12
CA GLY A 44 -0.90 -9.77 -0.36
C GLY A 44 -0.99 -10.18 -1.82
N GLN A 45 0.17 -10.16 -2.45
CA GLN A 45 0.40 -10.66 -3.79
C GLN A 45 1.52 -11.67 -3.74
N TRP A 46 1.37 -12.79 -4.45
CA TRP A 46 2.44 -13.73 -4.69
C TRP A 46 2.56 -14.01 -6.19
N ALA A 47 3.79 -14.11 -6.67
CA ALA A 47 4.10 -14.45 -8.05
C ALA A 47 5.17 -15.54 -8.13
N ASN A 48 5.06 -16.42 -9.13
CA ASN A 48 6.03 -17.50 -9.33
C ASN A 48 7.29 -17.06 -10.09
N LYS A 49 7.27 -15.88 -10.72
CA LYS A 49 8.40 -15.28 -11.46
C LYS A 49 8.35 -13.75 -11.36
N ASN A 50 9.31 -13.11 -12.01
CA ASN A 50 9.35 -11.66 -12.06
C ASN A 50 8.24 -11.12 -12.93
N LEU A 51 7.58 -10.09 -12.43
CA LEU A 51 6.47 -9.43 -13.09
C LEU A 51 6.95 -8.15 -13.74
N ASP A 52 6.25 -7.76 -14.81
CA ASP A 52 6.39 -6.41 -15.35
C ASP A 52 5.84 -5.38 -14.35
N SER A 53 6.31 -4.15 -14.39
CA SER A 53 5.98 -3.12 -13.40
C SER A 53 4.47 -2.84 -13.30
N GLY A 54 3.71 -3.02 -14.39
CA GLY A 54 2.25 -2.90 -14.38
C GLY A 54 1.51 -4.01 -13.63
N GLU A 55 2.17 -5.13 -13.37
CA GLU A 55 1.61 -6.32 -12.72
C GLU A 55 2.02 -6.47 -11.24
N GLN A 56 3.01 -5.68 -10.82
CA GLN A 56 3.55 -5.66 -9.47
C GLN A 56 2.58 -5.01 -8.47
N ILE A 57 2.65 -5.47 -7.23
CA ILE A 57 1.92 -4.82 -6.14
C ILE A 57 2.63 -3.51 -5.78
N SER A 58 1.86 -2.44 -5.64
CA SER A 58 2.30 -1.17 -5.06
C SER A 58 2.10 -1.20 -3.55
N ALA A 59 3.15 -0.91 -2.79
CA ALA A 59 3.11 -0.93 -1.34
C ALA A 59 2.88 0.44 -0.69
N GLY A 60 3.03 1.53 -1.44
CA GLY A 60 2.83 2.89 -0.94
C GLY A 60 1.47 3.48 -1.32
N GLY A 61 1.19 4.68 -0.81
CA GLY A 61 -0.01 5.44 -1.10
C GLY A 61 -1.06 5.39 0.00
N ALA A 62 -2.15 6.15 -0.19
CA ALA A 62 -3.25 6.25 0.78
C ALA A 62 -3.95 4.91 1.08
N ASP A 63 -3.91 3.97 0.13
CA ASP A 63 -4.49 2.62 0.24
C ASP A 63 -3.41 1.55 0.47
N GLY A 64 -2.15 1.96 0.61
CA GLY A 64 -1.01 1.13 0.95
C GLY A 64 -0.44 1.48 2.33
N VAL A 65 0.88 1.46 2.48
CA VAL A 65 1.55 2.03 3.64
C VAL A 65 1.57 3.54 3.47
N SER A 66 0.68 4.24 4.19
CA SER A 66 0.33 5.64 3.94
C SER A 66 1.49 6.63 4.03
N GLY A 67 2.58 6.26 4.72
CA GLY A 67 3.80 7.06 4.84
C GLY A 67 4.74 7.03 3.63
N TYR A 68 4.44 6.25 2.59
CA TYR A 68 5.26 6.09 1.37
C TYR A 68 4.43 6.51 0.15
N ARG A 69 5.07 7.00 -0.91
CA ARG A 69 4.34 7.38 -2.13
C ARG A 69 3.94 6.13 -2.91
N SER A 70 2.87 6.21 -3.69
CA SER A 70 2.35 5.07 -4.45
C SER A 70 3.38 4.44 -5.39
N ASN A 71 4.28 5.23 -5.98
CA ASN A 71 5.26 4.72 -6.95
C ASN A 71 6.65 4.45 -6.35
N ASP A 72 6.79 4.59 -5.03
CA ASP A 72 8.10 4.42 -4.37
C ASP A 72 8.47 2.95 -4.22
N VAL A 73 7.48 2.07 -4.06
CA VAL A 73 7.71 0.65 -3.79
C VAL A 73 6.76 -0.21 -4.62
N SER A 74 7.33 -0.89 -5.60
CA SER A 74 6.70 -1.96 -6.37
C SER A 74 7.40 -3.30 -6.13
N ALA A 75 6.63 -4.39 -6.14
CA ALA A 75 7.16 -5.73 -5.89
C ALA A 75 6.41 -6.85 -6.60
N ASP A 76 7.11 -7.93 -6.92
CA ASP A 76 6.50 -9.15 -7.45
C ASP A 76 5.66 -9.88 -6.40
N THR A 77 6.16 -9.92 -5.17
CA THR A 77 5.52 -10.59 -4.03
C THR A 77 5.57 -9.69 -2.80
N GLY A 78 4.49 -9.65 -2.04
CA GLY A 78 4.41 -8.81 -0.86
C GLY A 78 3.21 -9.12 0.01
N ILE A 79 3.31 -8.72 1.28
CA ILE A 79 2.21 -8.73 2.23
C ILE A 79 2.16 -7.39 2.95
N MET A 80 0.96 -6.88 3.18
CA MET A 80 0.71 -5.60 3.80
C MET A 80 -0.47 -5.71 4.75
N ALA A 81 -0.30 -5.18 5.95
CA ALA A 81 -1.33 -5.09 6.97
C ALA A 81 -1.56 -3.62 7.35
N GLN A 82 -2.81 -3.20 7.39
CA GLN A 82 -3.24 -1.87 7.78
C GLN A 82 -4.20 -2.03 8.95
N THR A 83 -4.00 -1.26 10.01
CA THR A 83 -4.89 -1.25 11.17
C THR A 83 -5.32 0.18 11.46
N GLU A 84 -6.62 0.39 11.65
CA GLU A 84 -7.18 1.71 11.93
C GLU A 84 -8.16 1.62 13.11
N LEU A 85 -7.90 2.45 14.13
CA LEU A 85 -8.82 2.71 15.23
C LEU A 85 -9.58 4.01 14.93
N ARG A 86 -10.91 3.93 14.87
CA ARG A 86 -11.79 5.04 14.52
C ARG A 86 -12.76 5.35 15.65
N TYR A 87 -12.85 6.63 16.01
CA TYR A 87 -13.85 7.16 16.92
C TYR A 87 -14.80 8.10 16.16
N THR A 88 -16.09 7.76 16.19
CA THR A 88 -17.15 8.51 15.51
C THR A 88 -17.92 9.33 16.55
N PHE A 89 -17.72 10.65 16.53
CA PHE A 89 -18.38 11.57 17.47
C PHE A 89 -19.86 11.70 17.19
N ASN A 90 -20.21 11.76 15.89
CA ASN A 90 -21.58 11.85 15.40
C ASN A 90 -21.60 11.34 13.94
N PRO A 91 -22.78 11.18 13.31
CA PRO A 91 -22.87 10.68 11.93
C PRO A 91 -22.10 11.50 10.88
N TYR A 92 -21.69 12.72 11.21
CA TYR A 92 -21.03 13.66 10.30
C TYR A 92 -19.53 13.76 10.54
N PHE A 93 -18.99 13.30 11.67
CA PHE A 93 -17.59 13.51 12.02
C PHE A 93 -16.98 12.33 12.77
N ALA A 94 -15.83 11.88 12.27
CA ALA A 94 -15.01 10.86 12.92
C ALA A 94 -13.52 11.22 12.82
N ILE A 95 -12.75 10.72 13.77
CA ILE A 95 -11.28 10.74 13.73
C ILE A 95 -10.76 9.32 13.77
N SER A 96 -9.53 9.13 13.31
CA SER A 96 -8.85 7.85 13.39
C SER A 96 -7.37 7.98 13.68
N GLY A 97 -6.81 6.92 14.27
CA GLY A 97 -5.38 6.65 14.30
C GLY A 97 -5.11 5.35 13.57
N PHE A 98 -4.05 5.29 12.78
CA PHE A 98 -3.74 4.11 11.99
C PHE A 98 -2.24 3.76 12.03
N PHE A 99 -1.96 2.49 11.76
CA PHE A 99 -0.62 1.95 11.62
C PHE A 99 -0.61 0.90 10.51
N ASP A 100 0.32 1.08 9.58
CA ASP A 100 0.46 0.28 8.37
C ASP A 100 1.84 -0.36 8.34
N VAL A 101 1.92 -1.63 7.96
CA VAL A 101 3.16 -2.37 7.79
C VAL A 101 3.13 -3.17 6.50
N ALA A 102 4.27 -3.30 5.85
CA ALA A 102 4.41 -4.18 4.71
C ALA A 102 5.80 -4.80 4.62
N ARG A 103 5.84 -6.00 4.04
CA ARG A 103 7.07 -6.66 3.63
C ARG A 103 6.97 -7.02 2.17
N MET A 104 7.90 -6.46 1.40
CA MET A 104 7.89 -6.51 -0.05
C MET A 104 9.15 -7.19 -0.55
N ARG A 105 9.01 -8.07 -1.53
CA ARG A 105 10.11 -8.71 -2.25
C ARG A 105 10.05 -8.23 -3.69
N GLN A 106 10.96 -7.31 -4.03
CA GLN A 106 10.88 -6.56 -5.28
C GLN A 106 10.91 -7.48 -6.49
N GLN A 107 11.87 -8.40 -6.50
CA GLN A 107 12.07 -9.38 -7.57
C GLN A 107 11.93 -10.82 -7.04
N GLN A 108 11.16 -11.66 -7.72
CA GLN A 108 11.06 -13.08 -7.38
C GLN A 108 12.42 -13.80 -7.61
N LYS A 109 13.13 -13.42 -8.66
CA LYS A 109 14.47 -13.87 -9.01
C LYS A 109 15.35 -12.63 -9.12
N PRO A 110 16.14 -12.31 -8.07
CA PRO A 110 17.01 -11.14 -8.08
C PRO A 110 18.08 -11.24 -9.16
N TYR A 111 18.36 -10.14 -9.85
CA TYR A 111 19.44 -10.07 -10.85
C TYR A 111 20.75 -9.53 -10.30
N THR A 112 20.70 -8.94 -9.11
CA THR A 112 21.86 -8.46 -8.37
C THR A 112 21.90 -9.12 -7.00
N THR A 113 23.08 -9.15 -6.38
CA THR A 113 23.27 -9.62 -4.99
C THR A 113 22.82 -8.61 -3.94
N GLY A 114 22.21 -7.49 -4.37
CA GLY A 114 21.74 -6.42 -3.49
C GLY A 114 20.51 -6.79 -2.67
N LYS A 115 20.12 -5.88 -1.78
CA LYS A 115 18.90 -6.01 -0.97
C LYS A 115 17.67 -6.05 -1.89
N ASN A 116 16.90 -7.13 -1.81
CA ASN A 116 15.69 -7.36 -2.61
C ASN A 116 14.40 -7.40 -1.77
N THR A 117 14.53 -7.30 -0.45
CA THR A 117 13.39 -7.26 0.47
C THR A 117 13.34 -5.92 1.17
N LEU A 118 12.17 -5.28 1.16
CA LEU A 118 11.90 -4.00 1.80
C LEU A 118 10.90 -4.22 2.93
N SER A 119 11.16 -3.58 4.07
CA SER A 119 10.25 -3.56 5.21
C SER A 119 9.76 -2.14 5.43
N LEU A 120 8.49 -1.92 5.12
CA LEU A 120 7.83 -0.63 5.25
C LEU A 120 6.99 -0.63 6.51
N TYR A 121 7.02 0.47 7.25
CA TYR A 121 6.01 0.74 8.26
C TYR A 121 5.80 2.24 8.41
N GLY A 122 4.62 2.61 8.89
CA GLY A 122 4.23 3.99 9.11
C GLY A 122 2.93 4.07 9.87
N GLY A 123 2.59 5.25 10.36
CA GLY A 123 1.36 5.47 11.08
C GLY A 123 0.97 6.93 11.07
N GLY A 124 -0.25 7.21 11.50
CA GLY A 124 -0.78 8.56 11.37
C GLY A 124 -2.14 8.73 11.96
N ILE A 125 -2.72 9.90 11.66
CA ILE A 125 -4.04 10.30 12.10
C ILE A 125 -4.90 10.70 10.90
N GLY A 126 -6.19 10.42 11.01
CA GLY A 126 -7.19 10.74 10.01
C GLY A 126 -8.38 11.47 10.60
N ALA A 127 -9.08 12.18 9.73
CA ALA A 127 -10.38 12.77 10.01
C ALA A 127 -11.30 12.54 8.81
N GLU A 128 -12.57 12.29 9.10
CA GLU A 128 -13.62 12.11 8.10
C GLU A 128 -14.80 13.00 8.46
N VAL A 129 -15.26 13.78 7.47
CA VAL A 129 -16.48 14.58 7.55
C VAL A 129 -17.47 14.09 6.50
N ARG A 130 -18.74 13.94 6.87
CA ARG A 130 -19.85 13.63 5.96
C ARG A 130 -20.97 14.64 6.14
N ALA A 131 -21.49 15.19 5.06
CA ALA A 131 -22.62 16.12 5.13
C ALA A 131 -23.41 16.13 3.81
N LYS A 132 -24.73 15.90 3.88
CA LYS A 132 -25.66 16.08 2.74
C LYS A 132 -25.18 15.44 1.42
N GLY A 133 -24.72 14.19 1.49
CA GLY A 133 -24.19 13.45 0.32
C GLY A 133 -22.70 13.69 0.04
N PHE A 134 -22.08 14.71 0.62
CA PHE A 134 -20.63 14.91 0.53
C PHE A 134 -19.88 14.09 1.58
N TYR A 135 -18.70 13.62 1.22
CA TYR A 135 -17.71 13.13 2.18
C TYR A 135 -16.33 13.73 1.89
N LEU A 136 -15.57 13.94 2.96
CA LEU A 136 -14.18 14.36 2.94
C LEU A 136 -13.39 13.50 3.93
N GLN A 137 -12.30 12.91 3.47
CA GLN A 137 -11.35 12.17 4.29
C GLN A 137 -9.97 12.81 4.13
N SER A 138 -9.34 13.09 5.26
CA SER A 138 -7.98 13.63 5.34
C SER A 138 -7.13 12.69 6.20
N LYS A 139 -5.92 12.34 5.75
CA LYS A 139 -4.97 11.51 6.51
C LYS A 139 -3.58 12.12 6.46
N VAL A 140 -2.94 12.28 7.62
CA VAL A 140 -1.52 12.64 7.72
C VAL A 140 -0.78 11.42 8.23
N ALA A 141 0.21 10.96 7.47
CA ALA A 141 0.98 9.75 7.75
C ALA A 141 2.46 10.07 7.90
N LEU A 142 3.11 9.41 8.84
CA LEU A 142 4.53 9.47 9.09
C LEU A 142 5.20 8.15 8.71
N ARG A 143 6.36 8.27 8.06
CA ARG A 143 7.19 7.18 7.59
C ARG A 143 8.11 6.66 8.69
N GLY A 144 8.04 5.37 8.94
CA GLY A 144 8.78 4.68 9.99
C GLY A 144 10.18 4.20 9.59
N SER A 145 10.39 3.80 8.34
CA SER A 145 11.70 3.39 7.80
C SER A 145 12.07 4.20 6.56
N ASP A 146 13.34 4.12 6.15
CA ASP A 146 13.80 4.70 4.88
C ASP A 146 13.88 3.65 3.76
N ASP A 147 13.44 2.42 4.04
CA ASP A 147 13.36 1.36 3.02
C ASP A 147 12.37 1.75 1.94
N GLY A 148 12.81 1.71 0.68
CA GLY A 148 11.95 2.07 -0.45
C GLY A 148 11.61 3.57 -0.54
N ALA A 149 12.21 4.42 0.29
CA ALA A 149 12.03 5.86 0.20
C ALA A 149 12.74 6.45 -1.03
N SER A 150 12.00 7.17 -1.89
CA SER A 150 12.60 7.97 -2.98
C SER A 150 13.05 9.36 -2.52
N ASP A 151 12.62 9.80 -1.32
CA ASP A 151 12.87 11.15 -0.81
C ASP A 151 13.25 11.19 0.70
N LYS A 152 13.67 12.38 1.15
CA LYS A 152 13.96 12.68 2.56
C LYS A 152 12.71 13.04 3.38
N LYS A 153 11.53 13.19 2.76
CA LYS A 153 10.31 13.61 3.45
C LYS A 153 9.73 12.42 4.19
N ARG A 154 9.47 12.62 5.48
CA ARG A 154 8.92 11.55 6.35
C ARG A 154 7.43 11.70 6.60
N ALA A 155 6.78 12.70 6.01
CA ALA A 155 5.37 12.97 6.19
C ALA A 155 4.65 13.11 4.85
N LEU A 156 3.50 12.46 4.72
CA LEU A 156 2.59 12.57 3.58
C LEU A 156 1.20 12.97 4.07
N TRP A 157 0.50 13.71 3.22
CA TRP A 157 -0.88 14.11 3.44
C TRP A 157 -1.74 13.62 2.27
N TRP A 158 -2.84 12.97 2.61
CA TRP A 158 -3.81 12.42 1.67
C TRP A 158 -5.15 13.08 1.87
N LEU A 159 -5.80 13.42 0.76
CA LEU A 159 -7.13 13.99 0.73
C LEU A 159 -7.99 13.20 -0.26
N LYS A 160 -9.14 12.70 0.20
CA LYS A 160 -10.16 12.07 -0.64
C LYS A 160 -11.47 12.80 -0.41
N ALA A 161 -12.13 13.23 -1.46
CA ALA A 161 -13.44 13.87 -1.39
C ALA A 161 -14.36 13.27 -2.44
N GLY A 162 -15.66 13.25 -2.17
CA GLY A 162 -16.64 12.82 -3.14
C GLY A 162 -18.06 13.19 -2.75
N TYR A 163 -18.98 12.92 -3.66
CA TYR A 163 -20.40 13.19 -3.51
C TYR A 163 -21.21 11.96 -3.92
N THR A 164 -22.24 11.63 -3.16
CA THR A 164 -23.17 10.54 -3.41
C THR A 164 -24.57 11.13 -3.54
N PHE A 165 -25.24 10.80 -4.65
CA PHE A 165 -26.60 11.22 -5.01
C PHE A 165 -27.59 10.07 -4.91
#